data_AF-A0AAW7CX73-F1
#
_entry.id   AF-A0AAW7CX73-F1
#
_cell.length_a   1.000
_cell.length_b   1.000
_cell.length_c   1.000
_cell.angle_alpha   90.00
_cell.angle_beta   90.00
_cell.angle_gamma   90.00
#
_symmetry.space_group_name_H-M   'P 1'
#
loop_
_entity.id
_entity.type
_entity.pdbx_description
1 polymer ?
#
loop_
_entity_poly.entity_id
_entity_poly.type
_entity_poly.pdbx_seq_one_letter_code
_entity_poly.pdbx_strand_id
1 'polypeptide(L)'
;MNSYFDFSPLFFGVFFILMMSSLIYSPIHSYLRKQNVFYALFILSIIGVIYACFQIKIGWEHKEILSALTPLLLLFYLLLYKIADVIALKIYKRHIYFSCRLSNYFSIKEAEESTWLEWFMQVAILFGSALLWLAVIEFVEGIVIV
;
A
#
# COMPACT_ATOMS: atom_id res chain seq x y z
N MET A 1 -25.65 -24.36 3.01
CA MET A 1 -24.34 -23.83 2.60
C MET A 1 -24.53 -22.36 2.24
N ASN A 2 -24.23 -21.45 3.16
CA ASN A 2 -24.16 -20.02 2.81
C ASN A 2 -22.84 -19.83 2.07
N SER A 3 -22.89 -19.66 0.75
CA SER A 3 -21.75 -19.19 -0.02
C SER A 3 -21.50 -17.74 0.38
N TYR A 4 -20.68 -17.53 1.41
CA TYR A 4 -20.17 -16.21 1.73
C TYR A 4 -19.50 -15.67 0.46
N PHE A 5 -20.01 -14.56 -0.05
CA PHE A 5 -19.43 -13.92 -1.23
C PHE A 5 -17.99 -13.56 -0.88
N ASP A 6 -17.06 -14.12 -1.65
CA ASP A 6 -15.64 -13.89 -1.45
C ASP A 6 -15.29 -12.51 -2.01
N PHE A 7 -15.26 -11.50 -1.14
CA PHE A 7 -14.93 -10.11 -1.50
C PHE A 7 -13.43 -9.90 -1.70
N SER A 8 -12.59 -10.89 -1.41
CA SER A 8 -11.11 -10.77 -1.45
C SER A 8 -10.56 -10.40 -2.82
N PRO A 9 -11.00 -11.03 -3.94
CA PRO A 9 -10.53 -10.66 -5.27
C PRO A 9 -10.99 -9.25 -5.67
N LEU A 10 -12.16 -8.84 -5.18
CA LEU A 10 -12.73 -7.52 -5.43
C LEU A 10 -11.97 -6.44 -4.64
N PHE A 11 -11.65 -6.71 -3.38
CA PHE A 11 -10.83 -5.82 -2.55
C PHE A 11 -9.39 -5.73 -3.06
N PHE A 12 -8.78 -6.87 -3.39
CA PHE A 12 -7.45 -6.90 -4.01
C PHE A 12 -7.45 -6.18 -5.36
N GLY A 13 -8.47 -6.40 -6.18
CA GLY A 13 -8.65 -5.69 -7.45
C GLY A 13 -8.81 -4.19 -7.28
N VAL A 14 -9.65 -3.73 -6.35
CA VAL A 14 -9.84 -2.30 -6.04
C VAL A 14 -8.57 -1.69 -5.46
N PHE A 15 -7.90 -2.38 -4.54
CA PHE A 15 -6.62 -1.94 -3.99
C PHE A 15 -5.58 -1.83 -5.10
N PHE A 16 -5.44 -2.85 -5.95
CA PHE A 16 -4.49 -2.86 -7.05
C PHE A 16 -4.83 -1.78 -8.08
N ILE A 17 -6.10 -1.56 -8.40
CA ILE A 17 -6.53 -0.48 -9.29
C ILE A 17 -6.21 0.87 -8.68
N LEU A 18 -6.52 1.12 -7.41
CA LEU A 18 -6.20 2.38 -6.73
C LEU A 18 -4.69 2.61 -6.63
N MET A 19 -3.93 1.55 -6.37
CA MET A 19 -2.47 1.57 -6.28
C MET A 19 -1.81 1.77 -7.64
N MET A 20 -2.24 1.05 -8.67
CA MET A 20 -1.80 1.29 -10.05
C MET A 20 -2.23 2.68 -10.52
N SER A 21 -3.40 3.16 -10.11
CA SER A 21 -3.85 4.53 -10.39
C SER A 21 -2.92 5.56 -9.74
N SER A 22 -2.33 5.27 -8.58
CA SER A 22 -1.32 6.13 -7.96
C SER A 22 0.01 6.13 -8.73
N LEU A 23 0.38 5.02 -9.40
CA LEU A 23 1.50 4.98 -10.36
C LEU A 23 1.19 5.67 -11.70
N ILE A 24 -0.09 5.90 -12.00
CA ILE A 24 -0.54 6.54 -13.23
C ILE A 24 -0.79 8.03 -13.00
N TYR A 25 -1.21 8.43 -11.80
CA TYR A 25 -1.69 9.78 -11.48
C TYR A 25 -1.04 10.33 -10.19
N SER A 26 0.04 11.11 -10.39
CA SER A 26 0.86 11.77 -9.36
C SER A 26 0.08 12.58 -8.29
N PRO A 27 -1.04 13.27 -8.61
CA PRO A 27 -1.77 14.08 -7.63
C PRO A 27 -2.32 13.33 -6.42
N ILE A 28 -2.50 12.01 -6.47
CA ILE A 28 -2.93 11.22 -5.31
C ILE A 28 -1.93 11.36 -4.15
N HIS A 29 -0.63 11.47 -4.46
CA HIS A 29 0.42 11.67 -3.45
C HIS A 29 0.42 13.07 -2.85
N SER A 30 -0.15 14.06 -3.54
CA SER A 30 -0.38 15.40 -2.94
C SER A 30 -1.32 15.34 -1.74
N TYR A 31 -2.26 14.41 -1.72
CA TYR A 31 -3.15 14.19 -0.58
C TYR A 31 -2.45 13.48 0.57
N LEU A 32 -1.58 12.51 0.29
CA LEU A 32 -0.80 11.80 1.31
C LEU A 32 0.25 12.69 2.01
N ARG A 33 0.67 13.80 1.39
CA ARG A 33 1.49 14.82 2.06
C ARG A 33 0.74 15.56 3.17
N LYS A 34 -0.60 15.66 3.08
CA LYS A 34 -1.41 16.29 4.12
C LYS A 34 -1.42 15.40 5.36
N GLN A 35 -0.84 15.89 6.44
CA GLN A 35 -0.64 15.14 7.67
C GLN A 35 -1.94 14.55 8.23
N ASN A 36 -3.06 15.30 8.16
CA ASN A 36 -4.38 14.82 8.58
C ASN A 36 -4.87 13.62 7.75
N VAL A 37 -4.67 13.64 6.43
CA VAL A 37 -5.08 12.56 5.53
C VAL A 37 -4.22 11.32 5.77
N PHE A 38 -2.90 11.52 5.88
CA PHE A 38 -1.97 10.43 6.18
C PHE A 38 -2.33 9.73 7.50
N TYR A 39 -2.49 10.48 8.59
CA TYR A 39 -2.83 9.90 9.88
C TYR A 39 -4.21 9.24 9.89
N ALA A 40 -5.21 9.82 9.21
CA ALA A 40 -6.51 9.18 9.08
C ALA A 40 -6.42 7.80 8.40
N LEU A 41 -5.70 7.72 7.27
CA LEU A 41 -5.48 6.46 6.55
C LEU A 41 -4.63 5.46 7.36
N PHE A 42 -3.64 5.96 8.10
CA PHE A 42 -2.79 5.13 8.96
C PHE A 42 -3.55 4.56 10.16
N ILE A 43 -4.40 5.36 10.81
CA ILE A 43 -5.27 4.87 11.89
C ILE A 43 -6.27 3.87 11.33
N LEU A 44 -6.88 4.15 10.17
CA LEU A 44 -7.82 3.24 9.51
C LEU A 44 -7.15 1.88 9.20
N SER A 45 -5.92 1.88 8.69
CA SER A 45 -5.20 0.64 8.40
C SER A 45 -4.87 -0.14 9.67
N ILE A 46 -4.45 0.53 10.76
CA ILE A 46 -4.22 -0.12 12.06
C ILE A 46 -5.51 -0.77 12.58
N ILE A 47 -6.64 -0.04 12.57
CA ILE A 47 -7.93 -0.59 13.00
C ILE A 47 -8.31 -1.80 12.14
N GLY A 48 -8.11 -1.73 10.83
CA GLY A 48 -8.34 -2.83 9.91
C GLY A 48 -7.48 -4.06 10.23
N VAL A 49 -6.19 -3.86 10.55
CA VAL A 49 -5.28 -4.95 10.95
C VAL A 49 -5.71 -5.57 12.28
N ILE A 50 -6.08 -4.76 13.27
CA ILE A 50 -6.60 -5.26 14.55
C ILE A 50 -7.85 -6.10 14.33
N TYR A 51 -8.79 -5.61 13.51
CA TYR A 51 -10.00 -6.34 13.15
C TYR A 51 -9.68 -7.66 12.44
N ALA A 52 -8.71 -7.65 11.52
CA ALA A 52 -8.25 -8.85 10.83
C ALA A 52 -7.71 -9.91 11.81
N CYS A 53 -6.90 -9.51 12.79
CA CYS A 53 -6.37 -10.41 13.80
C CYS A 53 -7.47 -11.11 14.63
N PHE A 54 -8.59 -10.43 14.91
CA PHE A 54 -9.73 -11.04 15.60
C PHE A 54 -10.55 -12.00 14.74
N GLN A 55 -10.46 -11.89 13.41
CA GLN A 55 -11.18 -12.75 12.48
C GLN A 55 -10.46 -14.07 12.23
N ILE A 56 -9.11 -14.08 12.30
CA ILE A 56 -8.29 -15.27 12.01
C ILE A 56 -8.60 -16.40 13.00
N LYS A 57 -8.85 -17.60 12.46
CA LYS A 57 -9.11 -18.81 13.22
C LYS A 57 -8.12 -19.91 12.84
N ILE A 58 -7.90 -20.82 13.79
CA ILE A 58 -7.10 -22.04 13.59
C ILE A 58 -7.76 -22.89 12.49
N GLY A 59 -6.96 -23.41 11.56
CA GLY A 59 -7.42 -24.27 10.47
C GLY A 59 -8.00 -23.54 9.26
N TRP A 60 -7.84 -22.21 9.17
CA TRP A 60 -8.15 -21.46 7.96
C TRP A 60 -7.26 -21.84 6.79
N GLU A 61 -7.85 -21.90 5.60
CA GLU A 61 -7.10 -22.09 4.36
C GLU A 61 -6.34 -20.80 3.97
N HIS A 62 -5.25 -20.95 3.21
CA HIS A 62 -4.40 -19.83 2.74
C HIS A 62 -5.20 -18.63 2.22
N LYS A 63 -6.26 -18.91 1.45
CA LYS A 63 -7.12 -17.89 0.83
C LYS A 63 -7.86 -17.01 1.85
N GLU A 64 -8.31 -17.59 2.95
CA GLU A 64 -9.04 -16.87 4.01
C GLU A 64 -8.09 -15.97 4.82
N ILE A 65 -6.89 -16.48 5.11
CA ILE A 65 -5.81 -15.71 5.76
C ILE A 65 -5.39 -14.53 4.88
N LEU A 66 -5.19 -14.77 3.59
CA LEU A 66 -4.82 -13.74 2.61
C LEU A 66 -5.86 -12.63 2.54
N SER A 67 -7.15 -12.98 2.53
CA SER A 67 -8.25 -12.02 2.55
C SER A 67 -8.26 -11.15 3.81
N ALA A 68 -8.23 -11.80 4.98
CA ALA A 68 -8.33 -11.11 6.25
C ALA A 68 -7.17 -10.14 6.45
N LEU A 69 -5.97 -10.51 6.01
CA LEU A 69 -4.77 -9.70 6.17
C LEU A 69 -4.60 -8.60 5.11
N THR A 70 -5.54 -8.40 4.19
CA THR A 70 -5.47 -7.31 3.20
C THR A 70 -5.25 -5.90 3.77
N PRO A 71 -5.73 -5.51 4.98
CA PRO A 71 -5.42 -4.21 5.57
C PRO A 71 -3.92 -3.96 5.83
N LEU A 72 -3.11 -5.02 6.00
CA LEU A 72 -1.65 -4.89 6.16
C LEU A 72 -1.00 -4.29 4.91
N LEU A 73 -1.58 -4.53 3.73
CA LEU A 73 -1.05 -4.02 2.48
C LEU A 73 -1.07 -2.47 2.45
N LEU A 74 -2.17 -1.87 2.91
CA LEU A 74 -2.26 -0.42 3.08
C LEU A 74 -1.31 0.08 4.18
N LEU A 75 -1.17 -0.66 5.29
CA LEU A 75 -0.25 -0.29 6.36
C LEU A 75 1.20 -0.25 5.87
N PHE A 76 1.68 -1.31 5.20
CA PHE A 76 3.04 -1.36 4.67
C PHE A 76 3.28 -0.32 3.60
N TYR A 77 2.29 -0.08 2.73
CA TYR A 77 2.37 0.99 1.76
C TYR A 77 2.58 2.37 2.43
N LEU A 78 1.78 2.72 3.44
CA LEU A 78 1.90 3.99 4.15
C LEU A 78 3.23 4.13 4.90
N LEU A 79 3.73 3.05 5.50
CA LEU A 79 5.03 3.04 6.17
C LEU A 79 6.18 3.27 5.18
N LEU A 80 6.21 2.52 4.08
CA LEU A 80 7.24 2.68 3.04
C LEU A 80 7.16 4.06 2.39
N TYR A 81 5.95 4.56 2.14
CA TYR A 81 5.75 5.93 1.64
C TYR A 81 6.38 6.96 2.59
N LYS A 82 6.14 6.83 3.90
CA LYS A 82 6.70 7.78 4.88
C LYS A 82 8.23 7.71 4.94
N ILE A 83 8.79 6.50 4.86
CA ILE A 83 10.24 6.30 4.80
C ILE A 83 10.82 6.97 3.55
N ALA A 84 10.23 6.74 2.38
CA ALA A 84 10.68 7.32 1.13
C ALA A 84 10.56 8.86 1.12
N ASP A 85 9.47 9.41 1.67
CA ASP A 85 9.29 10.85 1.82
C ASP A 85 10.37 11.46 2.73
N VAL A 86 10.72 10.79 3.84
CA VAL A 86 11.82 11.23 4.71
C VAL A 86 13.18 11.18 3.98
N ILE A 87 13.42 10.16 3.15
CA ILE A 87 14.65 10.07 2.34
C ILE A 87 14.69 11.21 1.32
N ALA A 88 13.59 11.46 0.60
CA ALA A 88 13.49 12.54 -0.37
C ALA A 88 13.69 13.92 0.30
N LEU A 89 13.10 14.15 1.47
CA LEU A 89 13.29 15.38 2.24
C LEU A 89 14.75 15.59 2.64
N LYS A 90 15.48 14.53 2.99
CA LYS A 90 16.91 14.63 3.34
C LYS A 90 17.81 14.92 2.14
N ILE A 91 17.53 14.30 0.99
CA ILE A 91 18.40 14.40 -0.20
C ILE A 91 18.07 15.65 -1.02
N TYR A 92 16.79 15.90 -1.28
CA TYR A 92 16.31 16.92 -2.20
C TYR A 92 15.71 18.15 -1.52
N LYS A 93 15.58 18.15 -0.19
CA LYS A 93 14.93 19.22 0.61
C LYS A 93 13.48 19.50 0.17
N ARG A 94 12.82 18.50 -0.39
CA ARG A 94 11.41 18.52 -0.81
C ARG A 94 10.77 17.17 -0.59
N HIS A 95 9.45 17.12 -0.60
CA HIS A 95 8.70 15.86 -0.56
C HIS A 95 8.93 15.02 -1.82
N ILE A 96 8.74 13.72 -1.69
CA ILE A 96 8.88 12.78 -2.82
C ILE A 96 7.92 13.13 -3.95
N TYR A 97 8.46 13.27 -5.16
CA TYR A 97 7.66 13.39 -6.37
C TYR A 97 7.43 12.04 -7.01
N PHE A 98 6.23 11.88 -7.60
CA PHE A 98 5.85 10.67 -8.31
C PHE A 98 5.97 10.87 -9.82
N SER A 99 6.82 10.06 -10.46
CA SER A 99 7.06 10.08 -11.90
C SER A 99 6.04 9.14 -12.55
N CYS A 100 5.07 9.71 -13.25
CA CYS A 100 4.04 8.91 -13.90
C CYS A 100 3.95 9.31 -15.38
N ARG A 101 3.86 8.31 -16.27
CA ARG A 101 3.78 8.51 -17.73
C ARG A 101 2.61 9.42 -18.14
N LEU A 102 1.48 9.32 -17.44
CA LEU A 102 0.31 10.16 -17.66
C LEU A 102 0.51 11.59 -17.11
N SER A 103 1.19 11.73 -15.96
CA SER A 103 1.46 13.04 -15.36
C SER A 103 2.50 13.83 -16.16
N ASN A 104 3.45 13.16 -16.81
CA ASN A 104 4.32 13.74 -17.84
C ASN A 104 3.54 14.16 -19.09
N TYR A 105 2.51 13.40 -19.48
CA TYR A 105 1.63 13.77 -20.61
C TYR A 105 0.80 15.02 -20.32
N PHE A 106 0.43 15.26 -19.06
CA PHE A 106 -0.28 16.47 -18.61
C PHE A 106 0.66 17.62 -18.19
N SER A 107 1.98 17.50 -18.41
CA SER A 107 2.99 18.50 -18.04
C SER A 107 2.89 18.96 -16.57
N ILE A 108 2.61 18.02 -15.67
CA ILE A 108 2.60 18.31 -14.23
C ILE A 108 4.06 18.52 -13.80
N LYS A 109 4.41 19.73 -13.34
CA LYS A 109 5.78 20.09 -12.92
C LYS A 109 6.43 19.07 -11.98
N GLU A 110 5.66 18.49 -11.06
CA GLU A 110 6.19 17.47 -10.12
C GLU A 110 6.67 16.20 -10.84
N ALA A 111 6.00 15.79 -11.91
CA ALA A 111 6.39 14.59 -12.66
C ALA A 111 7.62 14.85 -13.56
N GLU A 112 7.73 16.06 -14.12
CA GLU A 112 8.89 16.49 -14.91
C GLU A 112 10.16 16.62 -14.06
N GLU A 113 10.03 17.09 -12.82
CA GLU A 113 11.16 17.24 -11.90
C GLU A 113 11.50 15.95 -11.14
N SER A 114 10.74 14.86 -11.33
CA SER A 114 10.99 13.60 -10.64
C SER A 114 12.32 12.99 -11.07
N THR A 115 13.08 12.53 -10.10
CA THR A 115 14.39 11.92 -10.31
C THR A 115 14.30 10.39 -10.48
N TRP A 116 15.37 9.78 -11.00
CA TRP A 116 15.49 8.31 -11.07
C TRP A 116 15.42 7.64 -9.69
N LEU A 117 16.00 8.27 -8.66
CA LEU A 117 15.92 7.74 -7.30
C LEU A 117 14.47 7.74 -6.80
N GLU A 118 13.72 8.81 -7.06
CA GLU A 118 12.30 8.88 -6.72
C GLU A 118 11.51 7.81 -7.45
N TRP A 119 11.81 7.53 -8.73
CA TRP A 119 11.21 6.41 -9.45
C TRP A 119 11.51 5.05 -8.79
N PHE A 120 12.76 4.78 -8.40
CA PHE A 120 13.10 3.56 -7.66
C PHE A 120 12.38 3.47 -6.31
N MET A 121 12.24 4.59 -5.59
CA MET A 121 11.47 4.64 -4.36
C MET A 121 10.00 4.30 -4.60
N GLN A 122 9.38 4.79 -5.68
CA GLN A 122 7.99 4.47 -6.02
C GLN A 122 7.80 2.98 -6.30
N VAL A 123 8.70 2.39 -7.09
CA VAL A 123 8.75 0.95 -7.38
C VAL A 123 8.93 0.17 -6.07
N ALA A 124 9.87 0.57 -5.21
CA ALA A 124 10.13 -0.08 -3.94
C ALA A 124 8.95 0.01 -2.98
N ILE A 125 8.23 1.14 -2.92
CA ILE A 125 7.02 1.27 -2.11
C ILE A 125 5.96 0.26 -2.61
N LEU A 126 5.72 0.21 -3.92
CA LEU A 126 4.70 -0.65 -4.49
C LEU A 126 5.04 -2.14 -4.29
N PHE A 127 6.17 -2.59 -4.83
CA PHE A 127 6.54 -3.99 -4.76
C PHE A 127 6.94 -4.40 -3.34
N GLY A 128 7.61 -3.52 -2.59
CA GLY A 128 7.98 -3.78 -1.21
C GLY A 128 6.76 -3.95 -0.31
N SER A 129 5.70 -3.16 -0.50
CA SER A 129 4.46 -3.33 0.29
C SER A 129 3.80 -4.69 0.03
N ALA A 130 3.76 -5.13 -1.24
CA ALA A 130 3.22 -6.44 -1.60
C ALA A 130 4.09 -7.59 -1.09
N LEU A 131 5.41 -7.49 -1.19
CA LEU A 131 6.34 -8.51 -0.70
C LEU A 131 6.29 -8.65 0.82
N LEU A 132 6.25 -7.53 1.56
CA LEU A 132 6.09 -7.56 3.01
C LEU A 132 4.76 -8.19 3.43
N TRP A 133 3.69 -7.87 2.69
CA TRP A 133 2.39 -8.46 2.94
C TRP A 133 2.38 -9.98 2.72
N LEU A 134 2.92 -10.46 1.60
CA LEU A 134 3.04 -11.89 1.32
C LEU A 134 3.89 -12.61 2.38
N ALA A 135 5.02 -12.01 2.77
CA ALA A 135 5.89 -12.58 3.81
C ALA A 135 5.17 -12.72 5.16
N VAL A 136 4.30 -11.76 5.53
CA VAL A 136 3.49 -11.88 6.74
C VAL A 136 2.40 -12.94 6.59
N ILE A 137 1.79 -13.10 5.42
CA ILE A 137 0.82 -14.17 5.17
C ILE A 137 1.48 -15.53 5.36
N GLU A 138 2.63 -15.78 4.72
CA GLU A 138 3.37 -17.04 4.85
C GLU A 138 3.76 -17.32 6.31
N PHE A 139 4.18 -16.29 7.04
CA PHE A 139 4.50 -16.41 8.47
C PHE A 139 3.28 -16.76 9.33
N VAL A 140 2.14 -16.08 9.12
CA VAL A 140 0.91 -16.34 9.87
C VAL A 140 0.33 -17.71 9.54
N GLU A 141 0.35 -18.11 8.27
CA GLU A 141 -0.07 -19.43 7.83
C GLU A 141 0.76 -20.53 8.51
N GLY A 142 2.08 -20.35 8.59
CA GLY A 142 2.97 -21.26 9.31
C GLY A 142 2.66 -21.38 10.81
N ILE A 143 2.04 -20.38 11.43
CA ILE A 143 1.60 -20.41 12.83
C ILE A 143 0.20 -21.02 12.97
N VAL A 144 -0.70 -20.79 12.01
CA VAL A 144 -2.12 -21.18 12.07
C VAL A 144 -2.35 -22.64 11.68
N ILE A 145 -1.47 -23.21 10.85
CA ILE A 145 -1.52 -24.62 10.42
C ILE A 145 -0.89 -25.56 11.46
N VAL A 146 0.05 -25.07 12.28
CA VAL A 146 0.70 -25.82 13.38
C VAL A 146 -0.18 -25.83 14.62
#